data_AF-A0A2G6GCV5-F1
#
_entry.id   AF-A0A2G6GCV5-F1
#
_cell.length_a   1.000
_cell.length_b   1.000
_cell.length_c   1.000
_cell.angle_alpha   90.00
_cell.angle_beta   90.00
_cell.angle_gamma   90.00
#
_symmetry.space_group_name_H-M   'P 1'
#
loop_
_entity.id
_entity.type
_entity.pdbx_description
1 polymer ?
#
loop_
_entity_poly.entity_id
_entity_poly.type
_entity_poly.pdbx_seq_one_letter_code
_entity_poly.pdbx_strand_id
1 'polypeptide(L)'
;MENDILGFESDGLSSGVEQSKETQEKQKAQSQKAQSQLQKVQKDEKKAQGDDRELFEILKKFINNPYYSSLIPDITFLLSHSIPSRAILAMIALFYPEASYYISQTISKEKDFEMMKNLHKYETLTDFNESTLDASLRSWITIWVTFMETFLTHSTTSTIMMAKFAKQIQQTYPNEINDVFTHFLIFFFQTRNIKIQKNNAVSYSQYIQKNLIKVLIQFLENENAEDILRDIENISVDNLFGVK
;
A
#
# COMPACT_ATOMS: atom_id res chain seq x y z
N MET A 1 -9.10 80.56 -47.70
CA MET A 1 -8.18 79.43 -48.00
C MET A 1 -7.13 79.37 -46.91
N GLU A 2 -7.50 79.17 -45.65
CA GLU A 2 -8.39 78.15 -45.05
C GLU A 2 -7.79 76.74 -45.01
N ASN A 3 -7.80 76.20 -43.79
CA ASN A 3 -8.04 74.80 -43.40
C ASN A 3 -6.92 73.74 -43.56
N ASP A 4 -6.90 72.69 -42.72
CA ASP A 4 -7.20 72.60 -41.27
C ASP A 4 -6.75 71.23 -40.69
N ILE A 5 -6.55 71.18 -39.36
CA ILE A 5 -6.27 69.99 -38.51
C ILE A 5 -5.08 69.11 -38.98
N LEU A 6 -5.17 67.78 -39.16
CA LEU A 6 -4.86 66.73 -38.16
C LEU A 6 -3.33 66.41 -38.12
N GLY A 7 -2.73 65.78 -37.09
CA GLY A 7 -3.26 64.99 -35.97
C GLY A 7 -3.03 63.47 -36.19
N PHE A 8 -1.94 62.91 -35.65
CA PHE A 8 -1.79 61.46 -35.51
C PHE A 8 -1.16 61.10 -34.17
N GLU A 9 -1.80 60.17 -33.48
CA GLU A 9 -1.63 59.94 -32.05
C GLU A 9 -0.44 59.04 -31.73
N SER A 10 0.19 59.32 -30.58
CA SER A 10 1.09 58.39 -29.93
C SER A 10 0.28 57.30 -29.22
N ASP A 11 -0.11 56.25 -29.95
CA ASP A 11 -0.74 55.09 -29.32
C ASP A 11 -0.13 53.78 -29.81
N GLY A 12 0.52 53.08 -28.89
CA GLY A 12 1.26 51.86 -29.21
C GLY A 12 2.41 51.55 -28.25
N LEU A 13 2.10 51.29 -26.97
CA LEU A 13 2.95 50.54 -26.02
C LEU A 13 2.24 50.31 -24.67
N SER A 14 1.18 49.48 -24.64
CA SER A 14 0.52 49.11 -23.36
C SER A 14 -0.01 47.66 -23.24
N SER A 15 0.19 46.78 -24.23
CA SER A 15 -0.34 45.40 -24.21
C SER A 15 0.71 44.31 -23.94
N GLY A 16 2.01 44.59 -24.09
CA GLY A 16 3.07 43.58 -23.99
C GLY A 16 3.50 43.18 -22.57
N VAL A 17 3.17 43.97 -21.55
CA VAL A 17 3.69 43.77 -20.19
C VAL A 17 2.86 42.74 -19.41
N GLU A 18 1.53 42.73 -19.57
CA GLU A 18 0.64 41.86 -18.79
C GLU A 18 0.76 40.39 -19.18
N GLN A 19 0.80 40.06 -20.47
CA GLN A 19 1.05 38.68 -20.94
C GLN A 19 2.38 38.11 -20.41
N SER A 20 3.41 38.95 -20.24
CA SER A 20 4.71 38.49 -19.72
C SER A 20 4.64 38.10 -18.23
N LYS A 21 3.88 38.86 -17.42
CA LYS A 21 3.69 38.61 -15.99
C LYS A 21 2.80 37.39 -15.77
N GLU A 22 1.67 37.30 -16.45
CA GLU A 22 0.75 36.16 -16.31
C GLU A 22 1.43 34.84 -16.69
N THR A 23 2.29 34.86 -17.72
CA THR A 23 3.09 33.70 -18.13
C THR A 23 4.15 33.34 -17.09
N GLN A 24 4.86 34.33 -16.52
CA GLN A 24 5.83 34.09 -15.44
C GLN A 24 5.16 33.58 -14.15
N GLU A 25 3.98 34.09 -13.79
CA GLU A 25 3.22 33.62 -12.62
C GLU A 25 2.72 32.19 -12.82
N LYS A 26 2.20 31.85 -14.00
CA LYS A 26 1.84 30.48 -14.37
C LYS A 26 3.04 29.53 -14.31
N GLN A 27 4.18 29.90 -14.89
CA GLN A 27 5.42 29.11 -14.81
C GLN A 27 5.93 28.94 -13.38
N LYS A 28 5.88 30.00 -12.56
CA LYS A 28 6.29 29.95 -11.15
C LYS A 28 5.37 29.05 -10.33
N ALA A 29 4.05 29.13 -10.54
CA ALA A 29 3.08 28.25 -9.90
C ALA A 29 3.26 26.78 -10.32
N GLN A 30 3.49 26.51 -11.61
CA GLN A 30 3.81 25.17 -12.10
C GLN A 30 5.12 24.63 -11.51
N SER A 31 6.18 25.45 -11.47
CA SER A 31 7.46 25.08 -10.86
C SER A 31 7.35 24.78 -9.36
N GLN A 32 6.58 25.59 -8.61
CA GLN A 32 6.28 25.35 -7.20
C GLN A 32 5.45 24.07 -6.99
N LYS A 33 4.44 23.81 -7.86
CA LYS A 33 3.67 22.56 -7.84
C LYS A 33 4.63 21.36 -8.04
N ALA A 34 5.42 21.37 -9.11
CA ALA A 34 6.38 20.31 -9.43
C ALA A 34 7.42 20.09 -8.31
N GLN A 35 7.99 21.15 -7.73
CA GLN A 35 8.93 21.03 -6.62
C GLN A 35 8.28 20.42 -5.37
N SER A 36 7.04 20.80 -5.05
CA SER A 36 6.29 20.20 -3.94
C SER A 36 5.98 18.72 -4.18
N GLN A 37 5.74 18.33 -5.43
CA GLN A 37 5.49 16.94 -5.84
C GLN A 37 6.75 16.08 -5.77
N LEU A 38 7.89 16.58 -6.27
CA LEU A 38 9.18 15.91 -6.11
C LEU A 38 9.52 15.67 -4.63
N GLN A 39 9.23 16.64 -3.75
CA GLN A 39 9.39 16.46 -2.31
C GLN A 39 8.42 15.42 -1.70
N LYS A 40 7.18 15.31 -2.22
CA LYS A 40 6.25 14.25 -1.82
C LYS A 40 6.77 12.88 -2.26
N VAL A 41 7.18 12.72 -3.52
CA VAL A 41 7.74 11.46 -4.07
C VAL A 41 8.98 11.01 -3.29
N GLN A 42 9.94 11.91 -3.03
CA GLN A 42 11.14 11.60 -2.23
C GLN A 42 10.82 11.18 -0.79
N LYS A 43 9.74 11.70 -0.19
CA LYS A 43 9.27 11.23 1.13
C LYS A 43 8.63 9.85 1.02
N ASP A 44 7.82 9.62 0.00
CA ASP A 44 7.12 8.35 -0.23
C ASP A 44 8.10 7.20 -0.50
N GLU A 45 9.13 7.45 -1.32
CA GLU A 45 10.21 6.50 -1.59
C GLU A 45 10.97 6.11 -0.31
N LYS A 46 11.31 7.09 0.55
CA LYS A 46 11.96 6.83 1.84
C LYS A 46 11.11 5.99 2.80
N LYS A 47 9.77 6.12 2.73
CA LYS A 47 8.86 5.25 3.50
C LYS A 47 8.96 3.81 2.98
N ALA A 48 8.86 3.61 1.67
CA ALA A 48 8.96 2.29 1.04
C ALA A 48 10.30 1.59 1.35
N GLN A 49 11.43 2.31 1.21
CA GLN A 49 12.77 1.79 1.55
C GLN A 49 12.90 1.31 3.01
N GLY A 50 12.14 1.90 3.94
CA GLY A 50 12.09 1.48 5.34
C GLY A 50 11.45 0.08 5.51
N ASP A 51 10.31 -0.14 4.86
CA ASP A 51 9.61 -1.43 4.87
C ASP A 51 10.37 -2.51 4.07
N ASP A 52 11.04 -2.14 2.97
CA ASP A 52 11.87 -3.06 2.16
C ASP A 52 13.04 -3.62 2.97
N ARG A 53 13.72 -2.75 3.74
CA ARG A 53 14.81 -3.17 4.63
C ARG A 53 14.31 -4.11 5.73
N GLU A 54 13.16 -3.81 6.33
CA GLU A 54 12.62 -4.66 7.39
C GLU A 54 12.16 -6.02 6.85
N LEU A 55 11.45 -6.05 5.71
CA LEU A 55 11.09 -7.30 5.06
C LEU A 55 12.33 -8.13 4.73
N PHE A 56 13.42 -7.53 4.26
CA PHE A 56 14.66 -8.25 4.00
C PHE A 56 15.23 -8.93 5.25
N GLU A 57 15.32 -8.24 6.39
CA GLU A 57 15.83 -8.83 7.64
C GLU A 57 14.90 -9.92 8.21
N ILE A 58 13.58 -9.76 8.04
CA ILE A 58 12.56 -10.74 8.42
C ILE A 58 12.65 -11.98 7.50
N LEU A 59 12.74 -11.80 6.18
CA LEU A 59 12.78 -12.90 5.22
C LEU A 59 14.06 -13.73 5.30
N LYS A 60 15.20 -13.15 5.66
CA LYS A 60 16.43 -13.91 5.96
C LYS A 60 16.19 -15.00 7.00
N LYS A 61 15.41 -14.72 8.05
CA LYS A 61 15.10 -15.68 9.12
C LYS A 61 14.00 -16.64 8.67
N PHE A 62 12.98 -16.13 7.99
CA PHE A 62 11.86 -16.90 7.47
C PHE A 62 12.28 -18.03 6.52
N ILE A 63 13.05 -17.70 5.47
CA ILE A 63 13.45 -18.63 4.41
C ILE A 63 14.41 -19.71 4.93
N ASN A 64 15.24 -19.39 5.91
CA ASN A 64 16.17 -20.33 6.54
C ASN A 64 15.51 -21.24 7.61
N ASN A 65 14.22 -21.06 7.90
CA ASN A 65 13.50 -21.89 8.87
C ASN A 65 12.63 -22.93 8.13
N PRO A 66 12.96 -24.24 8.20
CA PRO A 66 12.23 -25.30 7.50
C PRO A 66 10.73 -25.36 7.82
N TYR A 67 10.31 -24.85 8.97
CA TYR A 67 8.91 -24.79 9.39
C TYR A 67 8.01 -24.00 8.43
N TYR A 68 8.56 -22.99 7.75
CA TYR A 68 7.82 -22.16 6.79
C TYR A 68 8.11 -22.51 5.31
N SER A 69 8.84 -23.61 5.06
CA SER A 69 9.29 -23.97 3.71
C SER A 69 8.16 -24.13 2.69
N SER A 70 6.98 -24.57 3.11
CA SER A 70 5.78 -24.69 2.26
C SER A 70 5.24 -23.35 1.76
N LEU A 71 5.59 -22.23 2.40
CA LEU A 71 5.14 -20.88 2.06
C LEU A 71 6.15 -20.09 1.20
N ILE A 72 7.37 -20.61 1.03
CA ILE A 72 8.40 -19.97 0.19
C ILE A 72 7.91 -19.70 -1.25
N PRO A 73 7.12 -20.58 -1.92
CA PRO A 73 6.56 -20.30 -3.23
C PRO A 73 5.63 -19.08 -3.25
N ASP A 74 4.75 -18.96 -2.24
CA ASP A 74 3.83 -17.82 -2.11
C ASP A 74 4.61 -16.50 -1.91
N ILE A 75 5.61 -16.49 -1.03
CA ILE A 75 6.49 -15.32 -0.83
C ILE A 75 7.26 -14.97 -2.11
N THR A 76 7.76 -15.98 -2.83
CA THR A 76 8.46 -15.79 -4.11
C THR A 76 7.53 -15.17 -5.15
N PHE A 77 6.27 -15.60 -5.21
CA PHE A 77 5.24 -14.99 -6.06
C PHE A 77 5.00 -13.52 -5.71
N LEU A 78 4.84 -13.18 -4.42
CA LEU A 78 4.62 -11.79 -4.01
C LEU A 78 5.80 -10.88 -4.38
N LEU A 79 7.03 -11.36 -4.17
CA LEU A 79 8.25 -10.62 -4.52
C LEU A 79 8.42 -10.46 -6.04
N SER A 80 8.23 -11.53 -6.83
CA SER A 80 8.43 -11.49 -8.29
C SER A 80 7.42 -10.58 -9.00
N HIS A 81 6.20 -10.46 -8.47
CA HIS A 81 5.17 -9.54 -8.97
C HIS A 81 5.24 -8.14 -8.36
N SER A 82 6.30 -7.84 -7.61
CA SER A 82 6.54 -6.53 -6.98
C SER A 82 5.36 -6.06 -6.13
N ILE A 83 4.80 -6.96 -5.32
CA ILE A 83 3.88 -6.62 -4.24
C ILE A 83 4.67 -5.84 -3.17
N PRO A 84 4.21 -4.68 -2.68
CA PRO A 84 4.99 -3.87 -1.75
C PRO A 84 5.33 -4.58 -0.45
N SER A 85 6.53 -4.32 0.08
CA SER A 85 7.03 -4.99 1.27
C SER A 85 6.12 -4.85 2.49
N ARG A 86 5.53 -3.66 2.68
CA ARG A 86 4.49 -3.40 3.69
C ARG A 86 3.28 -4.34 3.60
N ALA A 87 2.83 -4.68 2.38
CA ALA A 87 1.74 -5.64 2.18
C ALA A 87 2.18 -7.07 2.52
N ILE A 88 3.38 -7.49 2.09
CA ILE A 88 3.94 -8.82 2.39
C ILE A 88 4.09 -9.01 3.91
N LEU A 89 4.66 -8.02 4.61
CA LEU A 89 4.78 -8.00 6.07
C LEU A 89 3.42 -8.18 6.76
N ALA A 90 2.39 -7.47 6.30
CA ALA A 90 1.04 -7.56 6.85
C ALA A 90 0.38 -8.93 6.62
N MET A 91 0.64 -9.57 5.47
CA MET A 91 0.14 -10.92 5.20
C MET A 91 0.80 -11.97 6.10
N ILE A 92 2.14 -11.98 6.20
CA ILE A 92 2.88 -12.99 6.99
C ILE A 92 2.73 -12.81 8.51
N ALA A 93 2.34 -11.61 8.96
CA ALA A 93 2.04 -11.32 10.36
C ALA A 93 0.87 -12.13 10.94
N LEU A 94 0.17 -12.95 10.16
CA LEU A 94 -0.78 -13.95 10.67
C LEU A 94 -0.08 -15.03 11.50
N PHE A 95 1.12 -15.45 11.10
CA PHE A 95 1.80 -16.63 11.64
C PHE A 95 3.29 -16.42 11.95
N TYR A 96 3.91 -15.34 11.48
CA TYR A 96 5.34 -15.06 11.70
C TYR A 96 5.55 -13.97 12.77
N PRO A 97 5.96 -14.33 14.02
CA PRO A 97 5.94 -13.40 15.15
C PRO A 97 6.77 -12.13 14.98
N GLU A 98 7.90 -12.20 14.29
CA GLU A 98 8.76 -11.05 14.04
C GLU A 98 8.07 -9.97 13.19
N ALA A 99 7.26 -10.37 12.19
CA ALA A 99 6.47 -9.44 11.39
C ALA A 99 5.31 -8.85 12.20
N SER A 100 4.62 -9.67 12.98
CA SER A 100 3.53 -9.22 13.88
C SER A 100 4.04 -8.24 14.94
N TYR A 101 5.24 -8.49 15.48
CA TYR A 101 5.91 -7.59 16.42
C TYR A 101 6.26 -6.26 15.76
N TYR A 102 6.95 -6.27 14.60
CA TYR A 102 7.29 -5.06 13.86
C TYR A 102 6.07 -4.19 13.55
N ILE A 103 4.98 -4.81 13.08
CA ILE A 103 3.72 -4.10 12.84
C ILE A 103 3.19 -3.51 14.14
N SER A 104 3.10 -4.30 15.22
CA SER A 104 2.58 -3.83 16.51
C SER A 104 3.34 -2.63 17.07
N GLN A 105 4.67 -2.57 16.89
CA GLN A 105 5.49 -1.40 17.25
C GLN A 105 5.16 -0.19 16.35
N THR A 106 5.03 -0.42 15.03
CA THR A 106 4.82 0.66 14.05
C THR A 106 3.46 1.34 14.20
N ILE A 107 2.42 0.61 14.65
CA ILE A 107 1.06 1.15 14.88
C ILE A 107 0.75 1.37 16.37
N SER A 108 1.71 1.21 17.27
CA SER A 108 1.57 1.35 18.74
C SER A 108 0.46 0.49 19.34
N LYS A 109 0.48 -0.81 18.99
CA LYS A 109 -0.44 -1.88 19.41
C LYS A 109 0.30 -3.06 20.05
N GLU A 110 1.39 -2.79 20.76
CA GLU A 110 2.28 -3.80 21.35
C GLU A 110 1.56 -4.78 22.29
N LYS A 111 0.52 -4.30 22.98
CA LYS A 111 -0.33 -5.14 23.86
C LYS A 111 -1.09 -6.22 23.09
N ASP A 112 -1.50 -5.93 21.86
CA ASP A 112 -2.29 -6.83 21.03
C ASP A 112 -1.40 -8.00 20.49
N PHE A 113 -0.08 -7.79 20.40
CA PHE A 113 0.90 -8.83 20.05
C PHE A 113 1.07 -9.90 21.14
N GLU A 114 0.87 -9.58 22.42
CA GLU A 114 0.95 -10.57 23.52
C GLU A 114 -0.06 -11.71 23.36
N MET A 115 -1.17 -11.48 22.65
CA MET A 115 -2.15 -12.52 22.36
C MET A 115 -1.62 -13.57 21.38
N MET A 116 -0.75 -13.19 20.43
CA MET A 116 -0.12 -14.11 19.47
C MET A 116 0.75 -15.17 20.15
N LYS A 117 1.39 -14.81 21.27
CA LYS A 117 2.24 -15.71 22.05
C LYS A 117 1.45 -16.79 22.78
N ASN A 118 0.15 -16.55 23.02
CA ASN A 118 -0.72 -17.36 23.88
C ASN A 118 -1.87 -18.02 23.10
N LEU A 119 -1.71 -18.19 21.78
CA LEU A 119 -2.74 -18.79 20.93
C LEU A 119 -2.93 -20.27 21.24
N HIS A 120 -4.19 -20.67 21.44
CA HIS A 120 -4.55 -22.06 21.70
C HIS A 120 -4.11 -22.97 20.54
N LYS A 121 -3.52 -24.12 20.89
CA LYS A 121 -3.24 -25.22 19.98
C LYS A 121 -3.95 -26.46 20.51
N TYR A 122 -4.78 -27.08 19.67
CA TYR A 122 -5.47 -28.31 20.03
C TYR A 122 -4.46 -29.45 20.15
N GLU A 123 -4.64 -30.35 21.12
CA GLU A 123 -3.73 -31.49 21.33
C GLU A 123 -3.78 -32.47 20.16
N THR A 124 -4.98 -32.74 19.65
CA THR A 124 -5.25 -33.61 18.50
C THR A 124 -5.69 -32.80 17.28
N LEU A 125 -5.56 -33.39 16.09
CA LEU A 125 -6.10 -32.81 14.87
C LEU A 125 -7.63 -32.75 14.94
N THR A 126 -8.18 -31.54 14.83
CA THR A 126 -9.63 -31.28 14.83
C THR A 126 -10.07 -30.65 13.49
N ASP A 127 -11.28 -30.95 13.03
CA ASP A 127 -11.84 -30.26 11.85
C ASP A 127 -12.31 -28.84 12.24
N PHE A 128 -12.13 -27.88 11.33
CA PHE A 128 -12.53 -26.50 11.56
C PHE A 128 -14.06 -26.38 11.72
N ASN A 129 -14.49 -25.77 12.83
CA ASN A 129 -15.87 -25.36 13.06
C ASN A 129 -15.86 -24.00 13.79
N GLU A 130 -16.42 -22.98 13.16
CA GLU A 130 -16.41 -21.59 13.65
C GLU A 130 -17.09 -21.44 15.03
N SER A 131 -18.12 -22.22 15.31
CA SER A 131 -18.85 -22.19 16.59
C SER A 131 -18.02 -22.75 17.76
N THR A 132 -17.19 -23.77 17.52
CA THR A 132 -16.38 -24.46 18.54
C THR A 132 -14.90 -24.09 18.50
N LEU A 133 -14.49 -23.18 17.60
CA LEU A 133 -13.13 -22.64 17.55
C LEU A 133 -12.78 -21.96 18.88
N ASP A 134 -11.52 -22.04 19.30
CA ASP A 134 -11.08 -21.35 20.51
C ASP A 134 -11.17 -19.81 20.37
N ALA A 135 -11.49 -19.13 21.48
CA ALA A 135 -11.65 -17.69 21.49
C ALA A 135 -10.35 -16.94 21.13
N SER A 136 -9.18 -17.42 21.56
CA SER A 136 -7.88 -16.77 21.24
C SER A 136 -7.60 -16.75 19.74
N LEU A 137 -7.99 -17.82 19.02
CA LEU A 137 -7.80 -17.95 17.58
C LEU A 137 -8.74 -17.03 16.80
N ARG A 138 -10.02 -16.94 17.19
CA ARG A 138 -10.96 -15.96 16.61
C ARG A 138 -10.47 -14.54 16.82
N SER A 139 -10.15 -14.18 18.07
CA SER A 139 -9.63 -12.86 18.41
C SER A 139 -8.36 -12.54 17.62
N TRP A 140 -7.46 -13.50 17.40
CA TRP A 140 -6.22 -13.26 16.68
C TRP A 140 -6.44 -12.98 15.21
N ILE A 141 -7.34 -13.69 14.54
CA ILE A 141 -7.68 -13.40 13.15
C ILE A 141 -8.29 -12.00 13.04
N THR A 142 -9.15 -11.60 13.98
CA THR A 142 -9.66 -10.22 14.05
C THR A 142 -8.55 -9.19 14.25
N ILE A 143 -7.66 -9.39 15.23
CA ILE A 143 -6.52 -8.49 15.49
C ILE A 143 -5.57 -8.42 14.30
N TRP A 144 -5.28 -9.54 13.63
CA TRP A 144 -4.42 -9.58 12.44
C TRP A 144 -5.04 -8.82 11.26
N VAL A 145 -6.35 -8.96 11.00
CA VAL A 145 -7.04 -8.16 9.98
C VAL A 145 -6.98 -6.66 10.33
N THR A 146 -7.26 -6.28 11.58
CA THR A 146 -7.14 -4.89 12.03
C THR A 146 -5.70 -4.37 11.98
N PHE A 147 -4.70 -5.21 12.29
CA PHE A 147 -3.27 -4.88 12.15
C PHE A 147 -2.94 -4.59 10.70
N MET A 148 -3.37 -5.45 9.77
CA MET A 148 -3.17 -5.27 8.34
C MET A 148 -3.82 -3.97 7.86
N GLU A 149 -5.11 -3.77 8.11
CA GLU A 149 -5.85 -2.55 7.74
C GLU A 149 -5.17 -1.28 8.29
N THR A 150 -4.83 -1.27 9.58
CA THR A 150 -4.21 -0.10 10.25
C THR A 150 -2.78 0.14 9.75
N PHE A 151 -1.99 -0.91 9.52
CA PHE A 151 -0.60 -0.80 9.10
C PHE A 151 -0.46 -0.37 7.64
N LEU A 152 -1.28 -0.92 6.74
CA LEU A 152 -1.29 -0.51 5.34
C LEU A 152 -1.75 0.94 5.18
N THR A 153 -2.68 1.42 6.02
CA THR A 153 -3.19 2.80 5.98
C THR A 153 -2.47 3.77 6.94
N HIS A 154 -1.40 3.33 7.62
CA HIS A 154 -0.72 4.15 8.61
C HIS A 154 -0.03 5.37 7.98
N SER A 155 0.11 6.47 8.73
CA SER A 155 0.78 7.70 8.24
C SER A 155 2.21 7.49 7.67
N THR A 156 2.90 6.43 8.12
CA THR A 156 4.23 6.02 7.64
C THR A 156 4.21 5.20 6.34
N THR A 157 3.05 5.00 5.71
CA THR A 157 2.88 4.26 4.45
C THR A 157 3.31 5.07 3.23
N SER A 158 3.94 4.40 2.26
CA SER A 158 4.05 4.91 0.88
C SER A 158 2.69 4.84 0.18
N THR A 159 2.11 6.01 -0.11
CA THR A 159 0.80 6.13 -0.77
C THR A 159 0.86 5.58 -2.19
N ILE A 160 1.96 5.79 -2.91
CA ILE A 160 2.16 5.29 -4.28
C ILE A 160 2.20 3.76 -4.28
N MET A 161 2.93 3.14 -3.35
CA MET A 161 2.99 1.69 -3.24
C MET A 161 1.65 1.07 -2.85
N MET A 162 0.88 1.69 -1.94
CA MET A 162 -0.47 1.18 -1.62
C MET A 162 -1.46 1.36 -2.77
N ALA A 163 -1.33 2.41 -3.59
CA ALA A 163 -2.14 2.54 -4.81
C ALA A 163 -1.81 1.42 -5.82
N LYS A 164 -0.52 1.12 -6.00
CA LYS A 164 -0.07 -0.03 -6.80
C LYS A 164 -0.62 -1.35 -6.24
N PHE A 165 -0.55 -1.55 -4.92
CA PHE A 165 -1.07 -2.76 -4.28
C PHE A 165 -2.58 -2.90 -4.44
N ALA A 166 -3.35 -1.83 -4.24
CA ALA A 166 -4.80 -1.81 -4.46
C ALA A 166 -5.17 -2.22 -5.89
N LYS A 167 -4.44 -1.72 -6.90
CA LYS A 167 -4.59 -2.14 -8.30
C LYS A 167 -4.22 -3.63 -8.50
N GLN A 168 -3.12 -4.09 -7.91
CA GLN A 168 -2.69 -5.49 -8.01
C GLN A 168 -3.73 -6.45 -7.40
N ILE A 169 -4.20 -6.19 -6.18
CA ILE A 169 -5.15 -7.06 -5.47
C ILE A 169 -6.59 -7.00 -5.99
N GLN A 170 -6.98 -5.90 -6.65
CA GLN A 170 -8.31 -5.77 -7.25
C GLN A 170 -8.36 -6.21 -8.71
N GLN A 171 -7.32 -5.95 -9.50
CA GLN A 171 -7.37 -6.00 -10.98
C GLN A 171 -6.31 -6.88 -11.62
N THR A 172 -5.07 -6.87 -11.13
CA THR A 172 -3.94 -7.54 -11.84
C THR A 172 -3.75 -9.00 -11.43
N TYR A 173 -3.80 -9.30 -10.14
CA TYR A 173 -3.57 -10.63 -9.55
C TYR A 173 -4.64 -10.99 -8.49
N PRO A 174 -5.94 -10.76 -8.75
CA PRO A 174 -6.97 -10.89 -7.72
C PRO A 174 -7.14 -12.33 -7.23
N ASN A 175 -6.92 -13.33 -8.09
CA ASN A 175 -7.09 -14.75 -7.72
C ASN A 175 -5.83 -15.27 -7.04
N GLU A 176 -4.66 -14.92 -7.55
CA GLU A 176 -3.37 -15.39 -7.08
C GLU A 176 -3.07 -14.85 -5.66
N ILE A 177 -3.40 -13.58 -5.39
CA ILE A 177 -3.32 -13.02 -4.03
C ILE A 177 -4.38 -13.67 -3.11
N ASN A 178 -5.53 -14.10 -3.63
CA ASN A 178 -6.52 -14.86 -2.86
C ASN A 178 -6.01 -16.26 -2.49
N ASP A 179 -5.35 -16.96 -3.42
CA ASP A 179 -4.74 -18.26 -3.18
C ASP A 179 -3.59 -18.14 -2.16
N VAL A 180 -2.77 -17.08 -2.20
CA VAL A 180 -1.76 -16.79 -1.16
C VAL A 180 -2.42 -16.61 0.21
N PHE A 181 -3.47 -15.79 0.34
CA PHE A 181 -4.22 -15.68 1.59
C PHE A 181 -4.83 -17.01 2.03
N THR A 182 -5.28 -17.83 1.08
CA THR A 182 -5.87 -19.15 1.34
C THR A 182 -4.83 -20.12 1.91
N HIS A 183 -3.64 -20.19 1.30
CA HIS A 183 -2.51 -20.97 1.81
C HIS A 183 -2.07 -20.50 3.19
N PHE A 184 -2.02 -19.18 3.42
CA PHE A 184 -1.64 -18.58 4.70
C PHE A 184 -2.62 -18.90 5.83
N LEU A 185 -3.94 -18.86 5.56
CA LEU A 185 -4.96 -19.31 6.51
C LEU A 185 -4.90 -20.82 6.76
N ILE A 186 -4.76 -21.64 5.72
CA ILE A 186 -4.64 -23.10 5.85
C ILE A 186 -3.43 -23.44 6.72
N PHE A 187 -2.27 -22.87 6.44
CA PHE A 187 -1.04 -23.05 7.22
C PHE A 187 -1.26 -22.62 8.67
N PHE A 188 -1.79 -21.42 8.92
CA PHE A 188 -2.07 -20.93 10.27
C PHE A 188 -2.93 -21.92 11.07
N PHE A 189 -4.05 -22.39 10.52
CA PHE A 189 -4.90 -23.36 11.20
C PHE A 189 -4.19 -24.71 11.41
N GLN A 190 -3.42 -25.20 10.42
CA GLN A 190 -2.61 -26.42 10.56
C GLN A 190 -1.57 -26.31 11.69
N THR A 191 -0.94 -25.13 11.88
CA THR A 191 0.01 -24.92 13.01
C THR A 191 -0.64 -25.12 14.39
N ARG A 192 -1.97 -24.98 14.47
CA ARG A 192 -2.80 -25.10 15.67
C ARG A 192 -3.54 -26.44 15.77
N ASN A 193 -3.15 -27.42 14.94
CA ASN A 193 -3.80 -28.73 14.78
C ASN A 193 -5.26 -28.64 14.32
N ILE A 194 -5.60 -27.67 13.46
CA ILE A 194 -6.94 -27.48 12.91
C ILE A 194 -6.92 -27.71 11.40
N LYS A 195 -7.79 -28.62 10.94
CA LYS A 195 -8.02 -28.92 9.53
C LYS A 195 -9.18 -28.07 8.99
N ILE A 196 -8.84 -26.93 8.39
CA ILE A 196 -9.79 -26.13 7.61
C ILE A 196 -9.95 -26.71 6.20
N GLN A 197 -11.19 -26.79 5.71
CA GLN A 197 -11.46 -27.17 4.32
C GLN A 197 -11.05 -26.03 3.37
N LYS A 198 -10.47 -26.32 2.20
CA LYS A 198 -10.01 -25.29 1.24
C LYS A 198 -11.13 -24.29 0.92
N ASN A 199 -12.35 -24.73 0.69
CA ASN A 199 -13.49 -23.85 0.37
C ASN A 199 -13.81 -22.82 1.46
N ASN A 200 -13.65 -23.19 2.74
CA ASN A 200 -13.83 -22.27 3.87
C ASN A 200 -12.69 -21.26 3.92
N ALA A 201 -11.44 -21.72 3.76
CA ALA A 201 -10.27 -20.85 3.70
C ALA A 201 -10.38 -19.83 2.55
N VAL A 202 -10.78 -20.26 1.34
CA VAL A 202 -11.06 -19.38 0.19
C VAL A 202 -12.13 -18.35 0.52
N SER A 203 -13.22 -18.76 1.18
CA SER A 203 -14.30 -17.85 1.56
C SER A 203 -13.83 -16.76 2.54
N TYR A 204 -13.01 -17.11 3.55
CA TYR A 204 -12.38 -16.13 4.43
C TYR A 204 -11.38 -15.25 3.69
N SER A 205 -10.55 -15.79 2.80
CA SER A 205 -9.61 -15.02 1.98
C SER A 205 -10.31 -14.00 1.08
N GLN A 206 -11.40 -14.39 0.43
CA GLN A 206 -12.24 -13.50 -0.38
C GLN A 206 -12.87 -12.38 0.47
N TYR A 207 -13.32 -12.70 1.68
CA TYR A 207 -13.85 -11.71 2.62
C TYR A 207 -12.78 -10.70 3.06
N ILE A 208 -11.61 -11.19 3.48
CA ILE A 208 -10.45 -10.35 3.90
C ILE A 208 -10.00 -9.46 2.74
N GLN A 209 -9.79 -10.02 1.55
CA GLN A 209 -9.37 -9.28 0.36
C GLN A 209 -10.38 -8.18 -0.02
N LYS A 210 -11.68 -8.49 0.01
CA LYS A 210 -12.73 -7.52 -0.29
C LYS A 210 -12.75 -6.36 0.70
N ASN A 211 -12.60 -6.64 1.99
CA ASN A 211 -12.51 -5.59 3.03
C ASN A 211 -11.24 -4.77 2.87
N LEU A 212 -10.09 -5.41 2.62
CA LEU A 212 -8.81 -4.74 2.43
C LEU A 212 -8.82 -3.79 1.23
N ILE A 213 -9.40 -4.23 0.10
CA ILE A 213 -9.62 -3.37 -1.09
C ILE A 213 -10.44 -2.13 -0.71
N LYS A 214 -11.53 -2.29 0.04
CA LYS A 214 -12.38 -1.17 0.47
C LYS A 214 -11.61 -0.19 1.36
N VAL A 215 -10.86 -0.69 2.33
CA VAL A 215 -10.05 0.13 3.26
C VAL A 215 -8.95 0.88 2.51
N LEU A 216 -8.25 0.21 1.59
CA LEU A 216 -7.22 0.82 0.76
C LEU A 216 -7.79 1.91 -0.15
N ILE A 217 -8.92 1.67 -0.84
CA ILE A 217 -9.55 2.69 -1.69
C ILE A 217 -9.93 3.92 -0.86
N GLN A 218 -10.59 3.74 0.29
CA GLN A 218 -10.96 4.85 1.17
C GLN A 218 -9.74 5.65 1.68
N PHE A 219 -8.63 4.97 1.99
CA PHE A 219 -7.37 5.63 2.33
C PHE A 219 -6.79 6.45 1.16
N LEU A 220 -6.77 5.87 -0.03
CA LEU A 220 -6.23 6.49 -1.24
C LEU A 220 -7.06 7.70 -1.72
N GLU A 221 -8.38 7.66 -1.55
CA GLU A 221 -9.28 8.79 -1.76
C GLU A 221 -8.93 9.95 -0.82
N ASN A 222 -8.76 9.68 0.48
CA ASN A 222 -8.40 10.70 1.47
C ASN A 222 -7.02 11.34 1.21
N GLU A 223 -6.06 10.55 0.71
CA GLU A 223 -4.71 11.01 0.37
C GLU A 223 -4.61 11.68 -1.03
N ASN A 224 -5.70 11.73 -1.80
CA ASN A 224 -5.73 12.19 -3.20
C ASN A 224 -4.73 11.44 -4.10
N ALA A 225 -4.63 10.11 -3.92
CA ALA A 225 -3.61 9.29 -4.57
C ALA A 225 -3.73 9.19 -6.10
N GLU A 226 -4.93 9.33 -6.66
CA GLU A 226 -5.13 9.34 -8.13
C GLU A 226 -4.45 10.54 -8.80
N ASP A 227 -4.53 11.72 -8.20
CA ASP A 227 -3.85 12.92 -8.71
C ASP A 227 -2.32 12.76 -8.63
N ILE A 228 -1.82 12.11 -7.57
CA ILE A 228 -0.40 11.79 -7.41
C ILE A 228 0.07 10.82 -8.51
N LEU A 229 -0.69 9.75 -8.78
CA LEU A 229 -0.34 8.79 -9.83
C LEU A 229 -0.41 9.41 -11.23
N ARG A 230 -1.49 10.13 -11.56
CA ARG A 230 -1.64 10.80 -12.86
C ARG A 230 -0.55 11.83 -13.08
N ASP A 231 -0.22 12.64 -12.06
CA ASP A 231 0.86 13.62 -12.19
C ASP A 231 2.25 12.94 -12.31
N ILE A 232 2.49 11.77 -11.70
CA ILE A 232 3.72 11.00 -11.92
C ILE A 232 3.81 10.45 -13.35
N GLU A 233 2.72 9.86 -13.87
CA GLU A 233 2.65 9.37 -15.25
C GLU A 233 2.88 10.52 -16.25
N ASN A 234 2.33 11.71 -15.99
CA ASN A 234 2.53 12.90 -16.83
C ASN A 234 3.93 13.52 -16.71
N ILE A 235 4.54 13.53 -15.51
CA ILE A 235 5.93 14.01 -15.30
C ILE A 235 6.93 13.13 -16.08
N SER A 236 6.64 11.84 -16.25
CA SER A 236 7.48 10.90 -17.00
C SER A 236 7.49 11.11 -18.51
N VAL A 237 6.52 11.85 -19.09
CA VAL A 237 6.34 11.95 -20.55
C VAL A 237 6.81 13.30 -21.11
N ASP A 238 6.45 14.43 -20.49
CA ASP A 238 6.55 15.74 -21.16
C ASP A 238 7.54 16.77 -20.56
N ASN A 239 8.14 16.54 -19.37
CA ASN A 239 8.80 17.63 -18.61
C ASN A 239 10.28 17.45 -18.22
N LEU A 240 10.97 16.40 -18.68
CA LEU A 240 12.42 16.23 -18.45
C LEU A 240 13.31 16.62 -19.63
N PHE A 241 12.74 16.71 -20.84
CA PHE A 241 13.43 17.22 -22.02
C PHE A 241 12.54 18.26 -22.71
N GLY A 242 12.84 19.54 -22.50
CA GLY A 242 12.22 20.65 -23.22
C GLY A 242 12.67 20.71 -24.68
N VAL A 243 12.37 19.66 -25.45
CA VAL A 243 12.59 19.56 -26.89
C VAL A 243 11.23 19.62 -27.56
N LYS A 244 11.01 20.69 -28.33
CA LYS A 244 9.85 20.86 -29.20
C LYS A 244 9.96 19.97 -30.45
#